data_AF-A0A6B0RJ83-F1
#
_entry.id   AF-A0A6B0RJ83-F1
#
_cell.length_a   1.000
_cell.length_b   1.000
_cell.length_c   1.000
_cell.angle_alpha   90.00
_cell.angle_beta   90.00
_cell.angle_gamma   90.00
#
_symmetry.space_group_name_H-M   'P 1'
#
loop_
_entity.id
_entity.type
_entity.pdbx_description
1 polymer ?
#
loop_
_entity_poly.entity_id
_entity_poly.type
_entity_poly.pdbx_seq_one_letter_code
_entity_poly.pdbx_strand_id
1 'polypeptide(L)'
;MEPGRRAAAALLTLLCAVCALHSGRAQYERYSFRSFPRDELMPLESAYRHALDQYSSEHWAESVGYLEISLRLHRLLRDSEAFCHRNCSAAPQPEPTAGLARYPELRLFGGLLRRAHCLKRCKQGLPAFRQSQPSREVLADFQRREPYKFLQFAYFKASPVAPPYA
;
A
#
# COMPACT_ATOMS: atom_id res chain seq x y z
N MET A 1 -10.60 -38.95 -29.31
CA MET A 1 -10.60 -37.50 -28.99
C MET A 1 -11.34 -37.36 -27.67
N GLU A 2 -10.59 -37.37 -26.58
CA GLU A 2 -11.03 -37.85 -25.26
C GLU A 2 -12.06 -36.93 -24.58
N PRO A 3 -13.23 -37.45 -24.15
CA PRO A 3 -14.27 -36.66 -23.48
C PRO A 3 -13.78 -36.00 -22.18
N GLY A 4 -12.78 -36.57 -21.51
CA GLY A 4 -12.16 -36.02 -20.30
C GLY A 4 -11.46 -34.68 -20.50
N ARG A 5 -10.93 -34.40 -21.70
CA ARG A 5 -10.20 -33.15 -21.99
C ARG A 5 -11.13 -31.95 -22.11
N ARG A 6 -12.38 -32.18 -22.53
CA ARG A 6 -13.43 -31.16 -22.63
C ARG A 6 -14.00 -30.82 -21.25
N ALA A 7 -14.19 -31.83 -20.40
CA ALA A 7 -14.63 -31.65 -19.02
C ALA A 7 -13.60 -30.87 -18.19
N ALA A 8 -12.31 -31.18 -18.33
CA ALA A 8 -11.24 -30.47 -17.63
C ALA A 8 -11.12 -28.99 -18.08
N ALA A 9 -11.28 -28.71 -19.38
CA ALA A 9 -11.29 -27.35 -19.90
C ALA A 9 -12.52 -26.54 -19.43
N ALA A 10 -13.69 -27.19 -19.35
CA ALA A 10 -14.90 -26.60 -18.79
C ALA A 10 -14.75 -26.28 -17.29
N LEU A 11 -14.12 -27.19 -16.52
CA LEU A 11 -13.86 -26.97 -15.10
C LEU A 11 -12.87 -25.82 -14.87
N LEU A 12 -11.80 -25.75 -15.66
CA LEU A 12 -10.81 -24.67 -15.59
C LEU A 12 -11.43 -23.31 -15.94
N THR A 13 -12.27 -23.25 -16.97
CA THR A 13 -12.95 -22.00 -17.37
C THR A 13 -13.97 -21.55 -16.31
N LEU A 14 -14.69 -22.47 -15.69
CA LEU A 14 -15.56 -22.18 -14.53
C LEU A 14 -14.76 -21.67 -13.33
N LEU A 15 -13.63 -22.30 -12.98
CA LEU A 15 -12.76 -21.85 -11.89
C LEU A 15 -12.19 -20.45 -12.16
N CYS A 16 -11.72 -20.18 -13.39
CA CYS A 16 -11.23 -18.85 -13.78
C CYS A 16 -12.34 -17.78 -13.70
N ALA A 17 -13.56 -18.11 -14.14
CA ALA A 17 -14.70 -17.19 -14.06
C ALA A 17 -15.08 -16.90 -12.60
N VAL A 18 -15.13 -17.93 -11.74
CA VAL A 18 -15.42 -17.79 -10.31
C VAL A 18 -14.36 -16.95 -9.61
N CYS A 19 -13.07 -17.15 -9.89
CA CYS A 19 -12.00 -16.31 -9.35
C CYS A 19 -12.11 -14.85 -9.82
N ALA A 20 -12.44 -14.60 -11.10
CA ALA A 20 -12.63 -13.25 -11.63
C ALA A 20 -13.84 -12.54 -11.01
N LEU A 21 -14.93 -13.27 -10.72
CA LEU A 21 -16.15 -12.75 -10.11
C LEU A 21 -16.03 -12.51 -8.59
N HIS A 22 -15.24 -13.32 -7.87
CA HIS A 22 -15.11 -13.24 -6.41
C HIS A 22 -13.97 -12.33 -5.92
N SER A 23 -13.19 -11.74 -6.84
CA SER A 23 -12.02 -10.91 -6.49
C SER A 23 -12.34 -9.55 -5.83
N GLY A 24 -13.59 -9.24 -5.44
CA GLY A 24 -13.97 -7.84 -5.19
C GLY A 24 -14.83 -7.48 -3.99
N ARG A 25 -15.40 -8.40 -3.20
CA ARG A 25 -16.40 -8.02 -2.16
C ARG A 25 -16.02 -8.24 -0.70
N ALA A 26 -14.73 -8.29 -0.40
CA ALA A 26 -14.22 -8.27 0.98
C ALA A 26 -13.30 -7.07 1.26
N GLN A 27 -13.47 -5.96 0.55
CA GLN A 27 -12.65 -4.77 0.75
C GLN A 27 -13.54 -3.54 0.80
N TYR A 28 -13.71 -2.99 2.02
CA TYR A 28 -14.18 -1.64 2.34
C TYR A 28 -14.64 -0.86 1.08
N GLU A 29 -15.93 -0.88 0.79
CA GLU A 29 -16.54 -0.49 -0.51
C GLU A 29 -16.28 0.98 -0.96
N ARG A 30 -15.44 1.76 -0.26
CA ARG A 30 -15.06 3.14 -0.62
C ARG A 30 -13.58 3.50 -0.43
N TYR A 31 -12.64 2.53 -0.46
CA TYR A 31 -11.22 2.89 -0.50
C TYR A 31 -10.81 3.43 -1.88
N SER A 32 -10.30 4.66 -1.91
CA SER A 32 -9.63 5.25 -3.07
C SER A 32 -8.46 6.10 -2.59
N PHE A 33 -7.23 5.76 -3.00
CA PHE A 33 -6.04 6.51 -2.61
C PHE A 33 -6.06 7.98 -3.10
N ARG A 34 -6.88 8.29 -4.12
CA ARG A 34 -7.09 9.66 -4.63
C ARG A 34 -8.06 10.47 -3.76
N SER A 35 -8.96 9.80 -3.06
CA SER A 35 -10.02 10.40 -2.21
C SER A 35 -10.00 9.77 -0.83
N PHE A 36 -8.83 9.74 -0.20
CA PHE A 36 -8.68 9.25 1.16
C PHE A 36 -9.37 10.22 2.16
N PRO A 37 -10.08 9.72 3.19
CA PRO A 37 -10.79 10.56 4.17
C PRO A 37 -9.86 11.56 4.84
N ARG A 38 -10.21 12.86 4.82
CA ARG A 38 -9.32 13.92 5.30
C ARG A 38 -9.14 13.93 6.82
N ASP A 39 -10.16 13.50 7.53
CA ASP A 39 -10.21 13.30 8.97
C ASP A 39 -9.28 12.18 9.45
N GLU A 40 -9.00 11.18 8.61
CA GLU A 40 -8.04 10.11 8.90
C GLU A 40 -6.61 10.41 8.41
N LEU A 41 -6.38 11.52 7.69
CA LEU A 41 -5.06 11.87 7.16
C LEU A 41 -4.13 12.42 8.25
N MET A 42 -3.14 11.62 8.61
CA MET A 42 -2.03 12.02 9.49
C MET A 42 -0.74 11.27 9.09
N PRO A 43 0.43 11.65 9.62
CA PRO A 43 1.66 10.89 9.39
C PRO A 43 1.53 9.45 9.89
N LEU A 44 1.92 8.49 9.04
CA LEU A 44 1.87 7.04 9.36
C LEU A 44 2.56 6.73 10.69
N GLU A 45 3.76 7.29 10.88
CA GLU A 45 4.56 7.07 12.09
C GLU A 45 3.89 7.63 13.33
N SER A 46 3.23 8.79 13.24
CA SER A 46 2.48 9.36 14.36
C SER A 46 1.31 8.48 14.77
N ALA A 47 0.54 7.98 13.79
CA ALA A 47 -0.58 7.08 14.06
C ALA A 47 -0.10 5.78 14.72
N TYR A 48 0.96 5.17 14.19
CA TYR A 48 1.50 3.92 14.70
C TYR A 48 2.09 4.07 16.12
N ARG A 49 2.90 5.11 16.37
CA ARG A 49 3.46 5.39 17.70
C ARG A 49 2.36 5.62 18.72
N HIS A 50 1.38 6.45 18.39
CA HIS A 50 0.25 6.70 19.29
C HIS A 50 -0.52 5.40 19.59
N ALA A 51 -0.70 4.53 18.59
CA ALA A 51 -1.35 3.24 18.82
C ALA A 51 -0.58 2.35 19.81
N LEU A 52 0.74 2.37 19.77
CA LEU A 52 1.62 1.65 20.70
C LEU A 52 1.64 2.29 22.10
N ASP A 53 1.55 3.61 22.19
CA ASP A 53 1.42 4.31 23.47
C ASP A 53 0.08 3.97 24.16
N GLN A 54 -1.01 3.86 23.38
CA GLN A 54 -2.30 3.38 23.92
C GLN A 54 -2.27 1.90 24.28
N TYR A 55 -1.54 1.10 23.49
CA TYR A 55 -1.35 -0.33 23.77
C TYR A 55 -0.61 -0.54 25.09
N SER A 56 0.47 0.22 25.33
CA SER A 56 1.25 0.14 26.57
C SER A 56 0.51 0.70 27.79
N SER A 57 -0.46 1.59 27.56
CA SER A 57 -1.34 2.15 28.59
C SER A 57 -2.63 1.34 28.78
N GLU A 58 -2.77 0.19 28.13
CA GLU A 58 -3.96 -0.70 28.20
C GLU A 58 -5.28 -0.07 27.72
N HIS A 59 -5.22 1.02 26.95
CA HIS A 59 -6.39 1.61 26.29
C HIS A 59 -6.68 0.85 24.99
N TRP A 60 -7.28 -0.34 25.13
CA TRP A 60 -7.41 -1.31 24.04
C TRP A 60 -8.24 -0.81 22.85
N ALA A 61 -9.36 -0.14 23.11
CA ALA A 61 -10.26 0.34 22.05
C ALA A 61 -9.59 1.44 21.21
N GLU A 62 -8.91 2.38 21.85
CA GLU A 62 -8.15 3.45 21.24
C GLU A 62 -6.96 2.89 20.45
N SER A 63 -6.22 1.93 21.04
CA SER A 63 -5.12 1.25 20.37
C SER A 63 -5.56 0.57 19.08
N VAL A 64 -6.69 -0.17 19.11
CA VAL A 64 -7.29 -0.79 17.92
C VAL A 64 -7.57 0.27 16.84
N GLY A 65 -8.24 1.38 17.20
CA GLY A 65 -8.58 2.45 16.27
C GLY A 65 -7.36 3.03 15.56
N TYR A 66 -6.31 3.36 16.31
CA TYR A 66 -5.08 3.91 15.73
C TYR A 66 -4.25 2.87 14.96
N LEU A 67 -4.23 1.60 15.39
CA LEU A 67 -3.61 0.51 14.64
C LEU A 67 -4.28 0.33 13.27
N GLU A 68 -5.62 0.35 13.22
CA GLU A 68 -6.35 0.30 11.95
C GLU A 68 -6.04 1.50 11.04
N ILE A 69 -6.07 2.72 11.58
CA ILE A 69 -5.73 3.94 10.83
C ILE A 69 -4.29 3.82 10.28
N SER A 70 -3.35 3.36 11.09
CA SER A 70 -1.96 3.16 10.67
C SER A 70 -1.84 2.17 9.51
N LEU A 71 -2.60 1.07 9.51
CA LEU A 71 -2.66 0.10 8.41
C LEU A 71 -3.24 0.73 7.13
N ARG A 72 -4.29 1.55 7.24
CA ARG A 72 -4.89 2.28 6.11
C ARG A 72 -3.92 3.30 5.52
N LEU A 73 -3.21 4.05 6.36
CA LEU A 73 -2.18 5.01 5.94
C LEU A 73 -0.99 4.33 5.25
N HIS A 74 -0.55 3.18 5.75
CA HIS A 74 0.50 2.41 5.09
C HIS A 74 0.07 1.94 3.70
N ARG A 75 -1.17 1.45 3.57
CA ARG A 75 -1.74 1.10 2.25
C ARG A 75 -1.80 2.30 1.32
N LEU A 76 -2.29 3.45 1.81
CA LEU A 76 -2.31 4.71 1.06
C LEU A 76 -0.94 5.08 0.52
N LEU A 77 0.11 4.98 1.33
CA LEU A 77 1.49 5.23 0.92
C LEU A 77 1.93 4.25 -0.19
N ARG A 78 1.75 2.94 0.04
CA ARG A 78 2.13 1.88 -0.90
C ARG A 78 1.44 1.99 -2.26
N ASP A 79 0.14 2.25 -2.26
CA ASP A 79 -0.65 2.36 -3.49
C ASP A 79 -0.29 3.65 -4.25
N SER A 80 -0.02 4.74 -3.53
CA SER A 80 0.45 6.01 -4.12
C SER A 80 1.85 5.87 -4.75
N GLU A 81 2.76 5.15 -4.10
CA GLU A 81 4.08 4.83 -4.66
C GLU A 81 3.96 3.97 -5.92
N ALA A 82 3.19 2.89 -5.87
CA ALA A 82 2.97 1.99 -6.99
C ALA A 82 2.38 2.73 -8.19
N PHE A 83 1.40 3.62 -7.95
CA PHE A 83 0.81 4.47 -8.97
C PHE A 83 1.86 5.35 -9.67
N CYS A 84 2.69 6.06 -8.91
CA CYS A 84 3.73 6.92 -9.49
C CYS A 84 4.80 6.11 -10.23
N HIS A 85 5.22 4.96 -9.69
CA HIS A 85 6.21 4.12 -10.35
C HIS A 85 5.72 3.58 -11.70
N ARG A 86 4.45 3.19 -11.80
CA ARG A 86 3.83 2.72 -13.05
C ARG A 86 3.66 3.85 -14.07
N ASN A 87 3.21 5.03 -13.65
CA ASN A 87 3.04 6.15 -14.59
C ASN A 87 4.37 6.70 -15.11
N CYS A 88 5.43 6.64 -14.29
CA CYS A 88 6.75 7.13 -14.65
C CYS A 88 7.68 6.05 -15.25
N SER A 89 7.25 4.79 -15.36
CA SER A 89 8.04 3.73 -16.01
C SER A 89 7.97 3.77 -17.54
N ALA A 90 6.96 4.42 -18.11
CA ALA A 90 6.66 4.38 -19.56
C ALA A 90 7.06 5.65 -20.34
N ALA A 91 7.95 6.49 -19.80
CA ALA A 91 8.35 7.72 -20.50
C ALA A 91 9.18 7.37 -21.76
N PRO A 92 8.71 7.70 -22.99
CA PRO A 92 9.50 7.50 -24.20
C PRO A 92 10.84 8.21 -24.06
N GLN A 93 11.92 7.55 -24.47
CA GLN A 93 13.19 8.24 -24.56
C GLN A 93 13.14 9.16 -25.78
N PRO A 94 13.33 10.48 -25.62
CA PRO A 94 13.49 11.35 -26.76
C PRO A 94 14.71 10.89 -27.57
N GLU A 95 14.63 11.02 -28.89
CA GLU A 95 15.75 10.73 -29.78
C GLU A 95 16.98 11.56 -29.35
N PRO A 96 18.16 10.94 -29.25
CA PRO A 96 19.36 11.65 -28.87
C PRO A 96 19.65 12.75 -29.90
N THR A 97 20.02 13.94 -29.42
CA THR A 97 20.62 14.95 -30.31
C THR A 97 21.89 14.36 -30.94
N ALA A 98 22.19 14.71 -32.19
CA ALA A 98 23.25 14.07 -32.98
C ALA A 98 24.61 13.98 -32.27
N GLY A 99 24.95 14.96 -31.42
CA GLY A 99 26.17 14.94 -30.61
C GLY A 99 26.15 14.00 -29.40
N LEU A 100 24.97 13.75 -28.81
CA LEU A 100 24.79 12.85 -27.66
C LEU A 100 24.58 11.39 -28.06
N ALA A 101 24.36 11.11 -29.35
CA ALA A 101 24.27 9.75 -29.88
C ALA A 101 25.55 8.94 -29.65
N ARG A 102 26.71 9.61 -29.56
CA ARG A 102 28.03 9.00 -29.31
C ARG A 102 28.26 8.60 -27.84
N TYR A 103 27.44 9.08 -26.91
CA TYR A 103 27.62 8.92 -25.46
C TYR A 103 26.43 8.17 -24.85
N PRO A 104 26.43 6.81 -24.88
CA PRO A 104 25.31 6.01 -24.39
C PRO A 104 25.01 6.23 -22.90
N GLU A 105 26.03 6.50 -22.09
CA GLU A 105 25.91 6.84 -20.67
C GLU A 105 25.10 8.12 -20.44
N LEU A 106 25.29 9.16 -21.26
CA LEU A 106 24.51 10.41 -21.14
C LEU A 106 23.03 10.19 -21.47
N ARG A 107 22.73 9.28 -22.39
CA ARG A 107 21.34 8.87 -22.67
C ARG A 107 20.71 8.17 -21.46
N LEU A 108 21.45 7.26 -20.82
CA LEU A 108 21.02 6.58 -19.59
C LEU A 108 20.74 7.57 -18.45
N PHE A 109 21.69 8.47 -18.16
CA PHE A 109 21.52 9.49 -17.12
C PHE A 109 20.36 10.43 -17.41
N GLY A 110 20.17 10.84 -18.68
CA GLY A 110 19.01 11.63 -19.09
C GLY A 110 17.69 10.92 -18.82
N GLY A 111 17.62 9.61 -19.08
CA GLY A 111 16.46 8.77 -18.73
C GLY A 111 16.19 8.72 -17.23
N LEU A 112 17.25 8.53 -16.42
CA LEU A 112 17.16 8.51 -14.97
C LEU A 112 16.65 9.85 -14.41
N LEU A 113 17.21 10.97 -14.87
CA LEU A 113 16.81 12.32 -14.45
C LEU A 113 15.35 12.63 -14.81
N ARG A 114 14.90 12.26 -16.02
CA ARG A 114 13.50 12.42 -16.43
C ARG A 114 12.56 11.60 -15.55
N ARG A 115 12.91 10.34 -15.26
CA ARG A 115 12.11 9.48 -14.38
C ARG A 115 12.06 10.05 -12.97
N ALA A 116 13.18 10.52 -12.43
CA ALA A 116 13.24 11.17 -11.11
C ALA A 116 12.36 12.43 -11.07
N HIS A 117 12.41 13.26 -12.11
CA HIS A 117 11.56 14.44 -12.24
C HIS A 117 10.06 14.09 -12.30
N CYS A 118 9.68 13.07 -13.09
CA CYS A 118 8.31 12.56 -13.15
C CYS A 118 7.84 12.08 -11.77
N LEU A 119 8.66 11.28 -11.07
CA LEU A 119 8.33 10.77 -9.74
C LEU A 119 8.14 11.91 -8.74
N LYS A 120 9.03 12.91 -8.74
CA LYS A 120 8.93 14.09 -7.87
C LYS A 120 7.60 14.81 -8.09
N ARG A 121 7.24 15.11 -9.35
CA ARG A 121 5.98 15.79 -9.70
C ARG A 121 4.75 14.95 -9.37
N CYS A 122 4.78 13.64 -9.63
CA CYS A 122 3.67 12.74 -9.31
C CYS A 122 3.42 12.67 -7.80
N LYS A 123 4.47 12.48 -6.99
CA LYS A 123 4.36 12.39 -5.53
C LYS A 123 3.81 13.67 -4.92
N GLN A 124 4.22 14.86 -5.40
CA GLN A 124 3.68 16.15 -4.93
C GLN A 124 2.15 16.28 -5.07
N GLY A 125 1.54 15.58 -6.02
CA GLY A 125 0.10 15.63 -6.27
C GLY A 125 -0.75 14.75 -5.35
N LEU A 126 -0.16 13.84 -4.58
CA LEU A 126 -0.89 12.81 -3.83
C LEU A 126 -0.89 13.08 -2.32
N PRO A 127 -2.02 12.81 -1.63
CA PRO A 127 -2.16 13.11 -0.20
C PRO A 127 -1.14 12.36 0.67
N ALA A 128 -0.75 11.15 0.27
CA ALA A 128 0.21 10.31 1.00
C ALA A 128 1.57 10.99 1.23
N PHE A 129 2.02 11.83 0.29
CA PHE A 129 3.33 12.49 0.35
C PHE A 129 3.27 13.94 0.87
N ARG A 130 2.08 14.41 1.29
CA ARG A 130 1.96 15.68 2.02
C ARG A 130 2.31 15.52 3.50
N GLN A 131 2.27 14.29 4.01
CA GLN A 131 2.65 13.94 5.37
C GLN A 131 4.15 13.67 5.47
N SER A 132 4.70 13.73 6.68
CA SER A 132 6.09 13.33 6.93
C SER A 132 6.30 11.86 6.54
N GLN A 133 7.45 11.58 5.94
CA GLN A 133 7.81 10.22 5.57
C GLN A 133 8.13 9.40 6.83
N PRO A 134 7.60 8.16 6.93
CA PRO A 134 7.89 7.28 8.06
C PRO A 134 9.36 6.86 8.07
N SER A 135 9.89 6.59 9.27
CA SER A 135 11.23 6.03 9.44
C SER A 135 11.39 4.65 8.78
N ARG A 136 12.64 4.25 8.52
CA ARG A 136 12.95 2.93 7.95
C ARG A 136 12.53 1.79 8.87
N GLU A 137 12.60 2.01 10.19
CA GLU A 137 12.20 1.06 11.23
C GLU A 137 10.69 0.80 11.16
N VAL A 138 9.87 1.87 11.14
CA VAL A 138 8.42 1.76 10.99
C VAL A 138 8.07 1.04 9.69
N LEU A 139 8.68 1.42 8.56
CA LEU A 139 8.43 0.72 7.30
C LEU A 139 8.80 -0.77 7.38
N ALA A 140 9.86 -1.13 8.08
CA ALA A 140 10.26 -2.52 8.27
C ALA A 140 9.25 -3.29 9.14
N ASP A 141 8.68 -2.67 10.18
CA ASP A 141 7.60 -3.25 11.00
C ASP A 141 6.38 -3.59 10.14
N PHE A 142 5.93 -2.65 9.31
CA PHE A 142 4.80 -2.88 8.40
C PHE A 142 5.10 -3.95 7.35
N GLN A 143 6.34 -4.02 6.84
CA GLN A 143 6.77 -5.09 5.93
C GLN A 143 6.74 -6.48 6.60
N ARG A 144 7.17 -6.55 7.87
CA ARG A 144 7.12 -7.78 8.69
C ARG A 144 5.74 -8.07 9.26
N ARG A 145 4.74 -7.21 8.99
CA ARG A 145 3.37 -7.32 9.48
C ARG A 145 3.28 -7.27 11.02
N GLU A 146 4.21 -6.59 11.69
CA GLU A 146 4.20 -6.39 13.15
C GLU A 146 2.89 -5.77 13.67
N PRO A 147 2.29 -4.75 13.03
CA PRO A 147 1.04 -4.16 13.53
C PRO A 147 -0.11 -5.15 13.71
N TYR A 148 -0.14 -6.25 12.93
CA TYR A 148 -1.18 -7.28 13.08
C TYR A 148 -1.06 -8.07 14.37
N LYS A 149 0.15 -8.21 14.94
CA LYS A 149 0.36 -8.90 16.22
C LYS A 149 -0.26 -8.09 17.36
N PHE A 150 0.03 -6.78 17.40
CA PHE A 150 -0.57 -5.86 18.36
C PHE A 150 -2.08 -5.78 18.18
N LEU A 151 -2.56 -5.69 16.93
CA LEU A 151 -3.98 -5.58 16.63
C LEU A 151 -4.76 -6.83 17.07
N GLN A 152 -4.21 -8.03 16.84
CA GLN A 152 -4.83 -9.28 17.29
C GLN A 152 -5.02 -9.30 18.81
N PHE A 153 -3.97 -8.95 19.56
CA PHE A 153 -4.05 -8.93 21.02
C PHE A 153 -4.99 -7.82 21.51
N ALA A 154 -4.91 -6.62 20.94
CA ALA A 154 -5.76 -5.49 21.32
C ALA A 154 -7.25 -5.80 21.10
N TYR A 155 -7.63 -6.46 20.00
CA TYR A 155 -9.01 -6.92 19.80
C TYR A 155 -9.44 -7.98 20.82
N PHE A 156 -8.55 -8.93 21.15
CA PHE A 156 -8.83 -9.91 22.18
C PHE A 156 -9.15 -9.22 23.51
N LYS A 157 -8.35 -8.22 23.88
CA LYS A 157 -8.49 -7.44 25.11
C LYS A 157 -9.69 -6.49 25.13
N ALA A 158 -10.03 -5.91 23.97
CA ALA A 158 -11.18 -5.01 23.82
C ALA A 158 -12.53 -5.76 23.77
N SER A 159 -12.50 -7.09 23.59
CA SER A 159 -13.71 -7.90 23.52
C SER A 159 -14.40 -7.98 24.89
N PRO A 160 -15.74 -7.85 24.97
CA PRO A 160 -16.49 -8.00 26.23
C PRO A 160 -16.41 -9.42 26.81
N VAL A 161 -15.86 -10.39 26.07
CA VAL A 161 -15.63 -11.77 26.51
C VAL A 161 -14.26 -11.93 27.21
N ALA A 162 -13.41 -10.90 27.21
CA ALA A 162 -12.12 -10.94 27.88
C ALA A 162 -12.29 -10.90 29.41
N PRO A 163 -11.64 -11.82 30.17
CA PRO A 163 -11.72 -11.78 31.62
C PRO A 163 -11.05 -10.50 32.17
N PRO A 164 -11.57 -9.91 33.25
CA PRO A 164 -11.14 -8.60 33.77
C PRO A 164 -9.71 -8.57 34.35
N TYR A 165 -8.99 -9.70 34.33
CA TYR A 165 -7.63 -9.86 34.88
C TYR A 165 -6.60 -10.32 33.84
N ALA A 166 -6.97 -10.39 32.55
CA ALA A 166 -5.99 -10.66 31.49
C ALA A 166 -5.14 -9.42 31.21
#